data_AF-A0A6L8FUF2-F1
#
_entry.id   AF-A0A6L8FUF2-F1
#
_cell.length_a   1.000
_cell.length_b   1.000
_cell.length_c   1.000
_cell.angle_alpha   90.00
_cell.angle_beta   90.00
_cell.angle_gamma   90.00
#
_symmetry.space_group_name_H-M   'P 1'
#
loop_
_entity.id
_entity.type
_entity.pdbx_description
1 polymer ?
#
loop_
_entity_poly.entity_id
_entity_poly.type
_entity_poly.pdbx_seq_one_letter_code
_entity_poly.pdbx_strand_id
1 'polypeptide(L)' 'MGKSLVVVESPAKAKTINKILGKNFVVKPCMG' A
#
# COMPACT_ATOMS: atom_id res chain seq x y z
N MET A 1 -8.51 -0.78 16.06
CA MET A 1 -7.08 -0.86 15.68
C MET A 1 -6.87 -0.01 14.44
N GLY A 2 -5.95 0.96 14.49
CA GLY A 2 -5.70 1.88 13.38
C GLY A 2 -5.11 1.17 12.16
N LYS A 3 -5.46 1.62 10.96
CA LYS A 3 -4.87 1.10 9.72
C LYS A 3 -3.46 1.65 9.56
N SER A 4 -2.49 0.79 9.24
CA SER A 4 -1.10 1.20 9.01
C SER A 4 -0.94 1.73 7.58
N LEU A 5 -0.31 2.90 7.42
CA LEU A 5 -0.01 3.49 6.12
C LEU A 5 1.31 2.90 5.58
N VAL A 6 1.28 2.41 4.35
CA VAL A 6 2.44 1.89 3.63
C VAL A 6 2.61 2.68 2.34
N VAL A 7 3.75 3.35 2.20
CA VAL A 7 4.07 4.17 1.03
C VAL A 7 5.08 3.44 0.15
N VAL A 8 4.85 3.40 -1.16
CA VAL A 8 5.68 2.66 -2.13
C VAL A 8 5.98 3.50 -3.37
N GLU A 9 7.10 3.28 -4.03
CA GLU A 9 7.57 4.11 -5.16
C GLU A 9 6.77 3.97 -6.47
N SER A 10 5.93 2.94 -6.64
CA SER A 10 5.23 2.71 -7.90
C SER A 10 3.79 2.21 -7.72
N PRO A 11 2.86 2.59 -8.62
CA PRO A 11 1.46 2.17 -8.56
C PRO A 11 1.29 0.66 -8.76
N ALA A 12 2.16 0.04 -9.57
CA ALA A 12 2.16 -1.41 -9.77
C ALA A 12 2.49 -2.15 -8.47
N LYS A 13 3.53 -1.70 -7.74
CA LYS A 13 3.91 -2.28 -6.44
C LYS A 13 2.80 -2.09 -5.40
N ALA A 14 2.12 -0.93 -5.39
CA ALA A 14 0.99 -0.68 -4.51
C ALA A 14 -0.15 -1.69 -4.71
N LYS A 15 -0.51 -2.00 -5.97
CA LYS A 15 -1.56 -3.00 -6.29
C LYS A 15 -1.18 -4.39 -5.77
N THR A 16 0.07 -4.80 -5.93
CA THR A 16 0.54 -6.11 -5.44
C THR A 16 0.56 -6.18 -3.91
N ILE A 17 1.14 -5.17 -3.25
CA ILE A 17 1.24 -5.12 -1.78
C ILE A 17 -0.15 -5.07 -1.13
N ASN A 18 -1.09 -4.34 -1.73
CA ASN A 18 -2.48 -4.28 -1.22
C ASN A 18 -3.19 -5.64 -1.26
N LYS A 19 -2.86 -6.50 -2.24
CA LYS A 19 -3.39 -7.88 -2.29
C LYS A 19 -2.79 -8.78 -1.20
N ILE A 20 -1.54 -8.56 -0.82
CA ILE A 20 -0.81 -9.36 0.17
C ILE A 20 -1.21 -8.97 1.59
N LEU A 21 -1.22 -7.68 1.91
CA LEU A 21 -1.44 -7.17 3.26
C LEU A 21 -2.92 -7.10 3.66
N GLY A 22 -3.82 -7.03 2.68
CA GLY A 22 -5.26 -6.96 2.91
C GLY A 22 -5.73 -5.63 3.50
N LYS A 23 -6.95 -5.63 4.05
CA LYS A 23 -7.71 -4.40 4.40
C LYS A 23 -7.20 -3.64 5.63
N ASN A 24 -6.23 -4.19 6.35
CA ASN A 24 -5.65 -3.59 7.57
C ASN A 24 -4.59 -2.52 7.26
N PHE A 25 -4.17 -2.43 6.00
CA PHE A 25 -3.14 -1.51 5.55
C PHE A 25 -3.70 -0.56 4.50
N VAL A 26 -3.27 0.70 4.54
CA VAL A 26 -3.53 1.68 3.48
C VAL A 26 -2.26 1.79 2.66
N VAL A 27 -2.29 1.26 1.43
CA VAL A 27 -1.12 1.27 0.53
C VAL A 27 -1.26 2.41 -0.47
N LYS A 28 -0.31 3.34 -0.48
CA LYS A 28 -0.31 4.50 -1.39
C LYS A 28 1.00 4.55 -2.19
N PRO A 29 0.94 4.76 -3.52
CA PRO A 29 2.14 5.05 -4.28
C PRO A 29 2.59 6.50 -4.05
N CYS A 30 3.87 6.69 -3.73
CA CYS A 30 4.60 7.92 -3.91
C CYS A 30 5.11 7.89 -5.36
N MET A 31 4.29 8.35 -6.30
CA MET A 31 4.81 8.63 -7.65
C MET A 31 5.91 9.67 -7.45
N GLY A 32 7.16 9.27 -7.69
CA GLY A 32 8.29 10.19 -7.75
C GLY A 32 8.10 11.25 -8.82
#